data_AF-A0A1Y4CLG6-F1
#
_entry.id   AF-A0A1Y4CLG6-F1
#
_cell.length_a   1.000
_cell.length_b   1.000
_cell.length_c   1.000
_cell.angle_alpha   90.00
_cell.angle_beta   90.00
_cell.angle_gamma   90.00
#
_symmetry.space_group_name_H-M   'P 1'
#
loop_
_entity.id
_entity.type
_entity.pdbx_description
1 polymer ?
#
loop_
_entity_poly.entity_id
_entity_poly.type
_entity_poly.pdbx_seq_one_letter_code
_entity_poly.pdbx_strand_id
1 'polypeptide(L)'
;MNGRIIGLGPLELVFFLIFLLIRALPWILLVVLAILAIRWFLRQERERKDPERVAVRRSLGEVLRSHRERCKMTQELVAEKIGVSRQAVSKWESGAAEPSTSNLIKVARLYGVDPADLLREVKE
;
A
#
# COMPACT_ATOMS: atom_id res chain seq x y z
N MET A 1 18.30 -34.16 -58.27
CA MET A 1 17.30 -33.10 -57.99
C MET A 1 17.84 -32.21 -56.90
N ASN A 2 18.60 -31.17 -57.25
CA ASN A 2 19.20 -30.26 -56.28
C ASN A 2 18.32 -29.03 -56.16
N GLY A 3 17.52 -28.99 -55.09
CA GLY A 3 16.68 -27.84 -54.73
C GLY A 3 17.54 -26.65 -54.32
N ARG A 4 18.01 -25.88 -55.31
CA ARG A 4 18.54 -24.52 -55.10
C ARG A 4 17.35 -23.57 -55.10
N ILE A 5 16.78 -23.33 -53.93
CA ILE A 5 15.86 -22.21 -53.73
C ILE A 5 16.74 -21.07 -53.24
N ILE A 6 17.14 -20.18 -54.17
CA ILE A 6 18.01 -19.02 -53.95
C ILE A 6 19.49 -19.44 -53.84
N GLY A 7 20.39 -18.82 -54.62
CA GLY A 7 21.79 -19.24 -54.83
C GLY A 7 22.76 -19.26 -53.63
N LEU A 8 22.28 -19.35 -52.38
CA LEU A 8 23.10 -19.53 -51.18
C LEU A 8 23.23 -21.02 -50.82
N GLY A 9 24.41 -21.41 -50.34
CA GLY A 9 24.62 -22.74 -49.77
C GLY A 9 23.89 -22.92 -48.43
N PRO A 10 23.58 -24.17 -48.00
CA PRO A 10 22.92 -24.44 -46.72
C PRO A 10 23.67 -23.84 -45.51
N LEU A 11 25.01 -23.83 -45.55
CA LEU A 11 25.83 -23.26 -44.50
C LEU A 11 25.78 -21.72 -44.47
N GLU A 12 25.72 -21.07 -45.63
CA GLU A 12 25.62 -19.61 -45.71
C GLU A 12 24.27 -19.11 -45.19
N LEU A 13 23.20 -19.87 -45.46
CA LEU A 13 21.88 -19.62 -44.88
C LEU A 13 21.92 -19.71 -43.35
N VAL A 14 22.62 -20.71 -42.79
CA VAL A 14 22.78 -20.85 -41.34
C VAL A 14 23.53 -19.66 -40.73
N PHE A 15 24.64 -19.23 -41.33
CA PHE A 15 25.38 -18.05 -40.84
C PHE A 15 24.54 -16.77 -40.91
N PHE A 16 23.78 -16.58 -41.99
CA PHE A 16 22.89 -15.44 -42.15
C PHE A 16 21.78 -15.43 -41.09
N LEU A 17 21.17 -16.60 -40.82
CA LEU A 17 20.17 -16.74 -39.76
C LEU A 17 20.75 -16.46 -38.38
N ILE A 18 21.95 -16.98 -38.05
CA ILE A 18 22.64 -16.71 -36.79
C ILE A 18 22.93 -15.21 -36.64
N PHE A 19 23.42 -14.57 -37.71
CA PHE A 19 23.70 -13.14 -37.72
C PHE A 19 22.45 -12.29 -37.49
N LEU A 20 21.33 -12.67 -38.10
CA LEU A 20 20.02 -12.02 -37.87
C LEU A 20 19.54 -12.22 -36.43
N LEU A 21 19.70 -13.41 -35.86
CA LEU A 21 19.33 -13.69 -34.48
C LEU A 21 20.18 -12.87 -33.48
N ILE A 22 21.50 -12.80 -33.69
CA ILE A 22 22.41 -12.00 -32.86
C ILE A 22 22.05 -10.51 -32.92
N ARG A 23 21.61 -10.02 -34.08
CA ARG A 23 21.18 -8.63 -34.25
C ARG A 23 19.82 -8.35 -33.61
N ALA A 24 18.88 -9.29 -33.65
CA ALA A 24 17.54 -9.11 -33.12
C ALA A 24 17.45 -9.30 -31.59
N LEU A 25 18.23 -10.23 -31.03
CA LEU A 25 18.17 -10.60 -29.61
C LEU A 25 18.40 -9.42 -28.63
N PRO A 26 19.36 -8.51 -28.85
CA PRO A 26 19.55 -7.35 -27.98
C PRO A 26 18.34 -6.41 -27.94
N TRP A 27 17.65 -6.22 -29.08
CA TRP A 27 16.45 -5.39 -29.14
C TRP A 27 15.28 -6.04 -28.41
N ILE A 28 15.12 -7.35 -28.53
CA ILE A 28 14.11 -8.11 -27.78
C ILE A 28 14.38 -7.98 -26.27
N LEU A 29 15.64 -8.15 -25.85
CA LEU A 29 16.03 -8.00 -24.46
C LEU A 29 15.77 -6.57 -23.94
N LEU A 30 16.11 -5.55 -24.74
CA LEU A 30 15.88 -4.14 -24.40
C LEU A 30 14.40 -3.86 -24.20
N VAL A 31 13.53 -4.33 -25.09
CA VAL A 31 12.07 -4.17 -24.98
C VAL A 31 11.52 -4.87 -23.73
N VAL A 32 11.98 -6.09 -23.43
CA VAL A 32 11.58 -6.81 -22.21
C VAL A 32 12.00 -6.04 -20.96
N LEU A 33 13.25 -5.57 -20.91
CA LEU A 33 13.75 -4.78 -19.78
C LEU A 33 13.00 -3.45 -19.62
N ALA A 34 12.65 -2.78 -20.72
CA ALA A 34 11.84 -1.57 -20.69
C ALA A 34 10.44 -1.84 -20.14
N ILE A 35 9.77 -2.92 -20.56
CA ILE A 35 8.46 -3.30 -20.03
C ILE A 35 8.55 -3.62 -18.53
N LEU A 36 9.58 -4.37 -18.10
CA LEU A 36 9.79 -4.68 -16.69
C LEU A 36 10.08 -3.41 -15.88
N ALA A 37 10.92 -2.52 -16.40
CA ALA A 37 11.24 -1.24 -15.77
C ALA A 37 10.00 -0.35 -15.67
N ILE A 38 9.17 -0.25 -16.72
CA ILE A 38 7.91 0.49 -16.71
C ILE A 38 6.93 -0.14 -15.71
N ARG A 39 6.78 -1.46 -15.69
CA ARG A 39 5.91 -2.15 -14.71
C ARG A 39 6.40 -1.95 -13.27
N TRP A 40 7.71 -1.95 -13.06
CA TRP A 40 8.32 -1.70 -11.76
C TRP A 40 8.15 -0.23 -11.35
N PHE A 41 8.38 0.69 -12.27
CA PHE A 41 8.32 2.14 -12.07
C PHE A 41 6.88 2.61 -11.81
N LEU A 42 5.92 2.16 -12.62
CA LEU A 42 4.50 2.44 -12.42
C LEU A 42 3.95 1.80 -11.13
N ARG A 43 4.57 0.72 -10.63
CA ARG A 43 4.22 0.11 -9.34
C ARG A 43 4.77 0.94 -8.16
N GLN A 44 5.97 1.49 -8.30
CA GLN A 44 6.67 2.23 -7.25
C GLN A 44 5.94 3.53 -6.85
N GLU A 45 5.27 4.18 -7.80
CA GLU A 45 4.58 5.45 -7.55
C GLU A 45 3.21 5.28 -6.87
N ARG A 46 2.58 4.10 -7.03
CA ARG A 46 1.27 3.78 -6.42
C ARG A 46 1.34 3.59 -4.91
N GLU A 47 2.46 3.10 -4.39
CA GLU A 47 2.71 2.93 -2.96
C GLU A 47 3.09 4.25 -2.26
N ARG A 48 3.68 5.22 -2.99
CA ARG A 48 4.13 6.51 -2.42
C ARG A 48 3.07 7.61 -2.41
N LYS A 49 2.11 7.61 -3.34
CA LYS A 49 1.12 8.70 -3.50
C LYS A 49 -0.18 8.51 -2.71
N ASP A 50 -0.28 7.52 -1.85
CA ASP A 50 -1.49 7.25 -1.07
C ASP A 50 -1.45 7.56 0.45
N PRO A 51 -0.79 8.63 0.96
CA PRO A 51 -1.14 9.11 2.29
C PRO A 51 -2.59 9.63 2.35
N GLU A 52 -3.15 10.05 1.20
CA GLU A 52 -4.51 10.60 1.10
C GLU A 52 -5.60 9.52 0.98
N ARG A 53 -5.33 8.35 0.36
CA ARG A 53 -6.27 7.22 0.44
C ARG A 53 -6.32 6.55 1.80
N VAL A 54 -5.29 6.69 2.65
CA VAL A 54 -5.38 6.27 4.06
C VAL A 54 -6.06 7.36 4.90
N ALA A 55 -6.19 8.57 4.36
CA ALA A 55 -7.18 9.56 4.78
C ALA A 55 -8.54 9.33 4.08
N VAL A 56 -8.95 8.06 3.91
CA VAL A 56 -10.39 7.72 3.92
C VAL A 56 -10.99 8.47 5.10
N ARG A 57 -12.15 9.13 4.91
CA ARG A 57 -12.91 9.76 5.99
C ARG A 57 -12.85 8.89 7.25
N ARG A 58 -12.03 9.28 8.23
CA ARG A 58 -11.88 8.47 9.43
C ARG A 58 -13.02 8.84 10.35
N SER A 59 -13.80 7.83 10.71
CA SER A 59 -14.72 7.98 11.83
C SER A 59 -13.91 8.21 13.12
N LEU A 60 -14.53 8.84 14.12
CA LEU A 60 -13.91 8.98 15.44
C LEU A 60 -13.44 7.62 15.98
N GLY A 61 -14.20 6.55 15.76
CA GLY A 61 -13.83 5.20 16.18
C GLY A 61 -12.53 4.69 15.55
N GLU A 62 -12.32 4.94 14.26
CA GLU A 62 -11.09 4.58 13.56
C GLU A 62 -9.89 5.41 14.03
N VAL A 63 -10.09 6.71 14.30
CA VAL A 63 -9.06 7.57 14.88
C VAL A 63 -8.65 7.02 16.26
N LEU A 64 -9.62 6.75 17.14
CA LEU A 64 -9.35 6.21 18.48
C LEU A 64 -8.62 4.86 18.43
N ARG A 65 -9.02 3.97 17.51
CA ARG A 65 -8.34 2.68 17.29
C ARG A 65 -6.90 2.88 16.81
N SER A 66 -6.69 3.78 15.85
CA SER A 66 -5.36 4.04 15.30
C SER A 66 -4.39 4.55 16.36
N HIS A 67 -4.83 5.50 17.19
CA HIS A 67 -4.02 6.01 18.30
C HIS A 67 -3.76 4.92 19.36
N ARG A 68 -4.76 4.07 19.68
CA ARG A 68 -4.56 2.92 20.57
C ARG A 68 -3.45 1.98 20.08
N GLU A 69 -3.49 1.62 18.80
CA GLU A 69 -2.55 0.69 18.18
C GLU A 69 -1.14 1.29 18.10
N ARG A 70 -1.02 2.60 17.83
CA ARG A 70 0.25 3.33 17.91
C ARG A 70 0.85 3.29 19.31
N CYS A 71 0.01 3.39 20.34
CA CYS A 71 0.41 3.23 21.73
C CYS A 71 0.63 1.77 22.16
N LYS A 72 0.43 0.79 21.25
CA LYS A 72 0.55 -0.65 21.51
C LYS A 72 -0.32 -1.16 22.67
N MET A 73 -1.51 -0.57 22.83
CA MET A 73 -2.43 -0.93 23.92
C MET A 73 -3.57 -1.85 23.42
N THR A 74 -4.07 -2.72 24.30
CA THR A 74 -5.32 -3.46 24.07
C THR A 74 -6.53 -2.62 24.48
N GLN A 75 -7.73 -2.96 24.01
CA GLN A 75 -8.96 -2.28 24.43
C GLN A 75 -9.20 -2.44 25.94
N GLU A 76 -8.84 -3.59 26.49
CA GLU A 76 -8.86 -3.91 27.92
C GLU A 76 -7.96 -2.96 28.70
N LEU A 77 -6.72 -2.76 28.25
CA LEU A 77 -5.76 -1.89 28.94
C LEU A 77 -6.22 -0.43 28.90
N VAL A 78 -6.74 0.05 27.77
CA VAL A 78 -7.31 1.41 27.68
C VAL A 78 -8.46 1.57 28.65
N ALA A 79 -9.38 0.61 28.68
CA ALA A 79 -10.55 0.63 29.55
C ALA A 79 -10.16 0.67 31.03
N GLU A 80 -9.19 -0.16 31.44
CA GLU A 80 -8.62 -0.17 32.79
C GLU A 80 -8.01 1.19 33.17
N LYS A 81 -7.21 1.78 32.27
CA LYS A 81 -6.48 3.03 32.54
C LYS A 81 -7.40 4.24 32.68
N ILE A 82 -8.53 4.29 31.98
CA ILE A 82 -9.46 5.44 32.02
C ILE A 82 -10.70 5.20 32.90
N GLY A 83 -10.83 3.99 33.46
CA GLY A 83 -11.91 3.61 34.38
C GLY A 83 -13.26 3.39 33.70
N VAL A 84 -13.29 2.67 32.58
CA VAL A 84 -14.53 2.29 31.86
C VAL A 84 -14.55 0.80 31.56
N SER A 85 -15.67 0.29 31.05
CA SER A 85 -15.73 -1.11 30.59
C SER A 85 -15.02 -1.27 29.24
N ARG A 86 -14.40 -2.43 29.02
CA ARG A 86 -13.83 -2.80 27.71
C ARG A 86 -14.88 -2.70 26.58
N GLN A 87 -16.13 -3.05 26.88
CA GLN A 87 -17.23 -2.94 25.92
C GLN A 87 -17.51 -1.49 25.50
N ALA A 88 -17.30 -0.51 26.39
CA ALA A 88 -17.40 0.90 26.02
C ALA A 88 -16.34 1.29 24.98
N VAL A 89 -15.07 0.93 25.23
CA VAL A 89 -13.96 1.17 24.28
C VAL A 89 -14.23 0.48 22.94
N SER A 90 -14.70 -0.77 22.97
CA SER A 90 -15.07 -1.51 21.76
C SER A 90 -16.16 -0.81 20.94
N LYS A 91 -17.22 -0.31 21.62
CA LYS A 91 -18.31 0.44 20.96
C LYS A 91 -17.84 1.77 20.38
N TRP A 92 -16.90 2.45 21.04
CA TRP A 92 -16.32 3.68 20.51
C TRP A 92 -15.51 3.41 19.25
N GLU A 93 -14.62 2.41 19.28
CA GLU A 93 -13.77 2.06 18.13
C GLU A 93 -14.53 1.46 16.96
N SER A 94 -15.74 0.92 17.16
CA SER A 94 -16.60 0.43 16.09
C SER A 94 -17.61 1.48 15.59
N GLY A 95 -17.67 2.65 16.21
CA GLY A 95 -18.66 3.68 15.92
C GLY A 95 -20.08 3.35 16.41
N ALA A 96 -20.26 2.28 17.19
CA ALA A 96 -21.57 1.89 17.74
C ALA A 96 -22.05 2.82 18.87
N ALA A 97 -21.15 3.57 19.49
CA ALA A 97 -21.46 4.65 20.42
C ALA A 97 -20.33 5.68 20.42
N GLU A 98 -20.61 6.92 20.79
CA GLU A 98 -19.58 7.94 20.97
C GLU A 98 -19.11 8.02 22.44
N PRO A 99 -17.83 8.31 22.69
CA PRO A 99 -17.36 8.64 24.03
C PRO A 99 -17.94 9.99 24.47
N SER A 100 -18.28 10.13 25.76
CA SER A 100 -18.56 11.44 26.32
C SER A 100 -17.33 12.35 26.23
N THR A 101 -17.52 13.67 26.26
CA THR A 101 -16.41 14.64 26.25
C THR A 101 -15.35 14.35 27.31
N SER A 102 -15.79 13.98 28.52
CA SER A 102 -14.89 13.59 29.62
C SER A 102 -14.05 12.36 29.27
N ASN A 103 -14.68 11.32 28.68
CA ASN A 103 -13.97 10.12 28.26
C ASN A 103 -13.04 10.38 27.07
N LEU A 104 -13.45 11.22 26.11
CA LEU A 104 -12.60 11.62 25.00
C LEU A 104 -11.32 12.31 25.50
N ILE A 105 -11.44 13.22 26.47
CA ILE A 105 -10.29 13.88 27.10
C ILE A 105 -9.38 12.87 27.81
N LYS A 106 -9.93 11.92 28.55
CA LYS A 106 -9.15 10.87 29.22
C LYS A 106 -8.39 10.00 28.22
N VAL A 107 -9.03 9.60 27.13
CA VAL A 107 -8.43 8.79 26.07
C VAL A 107 -7.33 9.57 25.34
N ALA A 108 -7.57 10.83 24.99
CA ALA A 108 -6.56 11.70 24.37
C ALA A 108 -5.31 11.83 25.24
N ARG A 109 -5.50 12.07 26.55
CA ARG A 109 -4.40 12.13 27.52
C ARG A 109 -3.66 10.80 27.63
N LEU A 110 -4.37 9.68 27.62
CA LEU A 110 -3.74 8.35 27.64
C LEU A 110 -2.88 8.09 26.39
N TYR A 111 -3.32 8.59 25.22
CA TYR A 111 -2.58 8.47 23.97
C TYR A 111 -1.50 9.54 23.77
N GLY A 112 -1.42 10.53 24.67
CA GLY A 112 -0.44 11.61 24.61
C GLY A 112 -0.71 12.63 23.50
N VAL A 113 -1.99 12.84 23.15
CA VAL A 113 -2.42 13.80 22.11
C VAL A 113 -3.45 14.79 22.67
N ASP A 114 -3.61 15.92 22.00
CA ASP A 114 -4.67 16.87 22.36
C ASP A 114 -6.05 16.32 21.91
N PRO A 115 -7.12 16.45 22.72
CA PRO A 115 -8.45 16.04 22.31
C PRO A 115 -8.93 16.69 21.01
N ALA A 116 -8.51 17.93 20.72
CA ALA A 116 -8.84 18.61 19.47
C ALA A 116 -8.14 17.98 18.27
N ASP A 117 -6.96 17.40 18.44
CA ASP A 117 -6.25 16.70 17.36
C ASP A 117 -6.97 15.42 16.96
N LEU A 118 -7.53 14.69 17.93
CA LEU A 118 -8.41 13.54 17.63
C LEU A 118 -9.61 13.96 16.78
N LEU A 119 -10.22 15.11 17.07
CA LEU A 119 -11.38 15.62 16.34
C LEU A 119 -11.02 16.19 14.96
N ARG A 120 -9.84 16.80 14.81
CA ARG A 120 -9.34 17.29 13.51
C ARG A 120 -9.08 16.18 12.50
N GLU A 121 -8.74 14.99 12.97
CA GLU A 121 -8.57 13.81 12.13
C GLU A 121 -9.91 13.19 11.68
N VAL A 122 -11.02 13.55 12.32
CA VAL A 122 -12.36 13.13 11.92
C VAL A 122 -12.84 14.04 10.80
N LYS A 123 -13.26 13.44 9.68
CA LYS A 123 -13.83 14.18 8.53
C LYS A 123 -15.29 13.76 8.35
N GLU A 124 -16.20 14.69 8.55
CA GLU A 124 -17.65 14.54 8.28
C GLU A 124 -17.94 14.23 6.79
#